data_AF-A0A1E4IG19-F1
#
_entry.id   AF-A0A1E4IG19-F1
#
_cell.length_a   1.000
_cell.length_b   1.000
_cell.length_c   1.000
_cell.angle_alpha   90.00
_cell.angle_beta   90.00
_cell.angle_gamma   90.00
#
_symmetry.space_group_name_H-M   'P 1'
#
loop_
_entity.id
_entity.type
_entity.pdbx_description
1 polymer ?
#
loop_
_entity_poly.entity_id
_entity_poly.type
_entity_poly.pdbx_seq_one_letter_code
_entity_poly.pdbx_strand_id
1 'polypeptide(L)'
;MIAIIWITTLLLLGAWTLLAWGLSVLLRGDAAWIDTLQRWFFEAPWRETLEAWIPGWSMTLQALLDALQTLLVWLGGAAPWLVWIAWGLGALPLLGLGALLHVIVVLVRRDRAAVPPPPGATR
;
A
#
# COMPACT_ATOMS: atom_id res chain seq x y z
N MET A 1 19.51 13.94 1.61
CA MET A 1 18.63 13.39 2.67
C MET A 1 17.15 13.71 2.41
N ILE A 2 16.75 14.99 2.26
CA ILE A 2 15.34 15.35 1.95
C ILE A 2 14.79 14.70 0.67
N ALA A 3 15.58 14.63 -0.39
CA ALA A 3 15.17 13.99 -1.64
C ALA A 3 14.88 12.49 -1.47
N ILE A 4 15.65 11.78 -0.64
CA ILE A 4 15.46 10.34 -0.38
C ILE A 4 14.14 10.11 0.35
N ILE A 5 13.84 10.93 1.36
CA ILE A 5 12.57 10.85 2.12
C ILE A 5 11.39 10.98 1.15
N TRP A 6 11.41 11.99 0.29
CA TRP A 6 10.34 12.22 -0.68
C TRP A 6 10.25 11.12 -1.74
N ILE A 7 11.37 10.60 -2.23
CA ILE A 7 11.38 9.47 -3.18
C ILE A 7 10.74 8.23 -2.55
N THR A 8 11.12 7.89 -1.32
CA THR A 8 10.53 6.76 -0.60
C THR A 8 9.05 6.98 -0.32
N THR A 9 8.66 8.19 0.10
CA THR A 9 7.24 8.53 0.29
C THR A 9 6.45 8.42 -1.00
N LEU A 10 6.96 8.92 -2.12
CA LEU A 10 6.31 8.82 -3.43
C LEU A 10 6.23 7.38 -3.94
N LEU A 11 7.24 6.55 -3.68
CA LEU A 11 7.22 5.12 -4.01
C LEU A 11 6.16 4.38 -3.17
N LEU A 12 6.11 4.60 -1.86
CA LEU A 12 5.08 4.02 -1.00
C LEU A 12 3.69 4.52 -1.41
N LEU A 13 3.54 5.81 -1.69
CA LEU A 13 2.27 6.40 -2.11
C LEU A 13 1.85 5.86 -3.48
N GLY A 14 2.80 5.68 -4.41
CA GLY A 14 2.58 5.09 -5.72
C GLY A 14 2.15 3.63 -5.61
N ALA A 15 2.84 2.83 -4.79
CA ALA A 15 2.48 1.43 -4.52
C ALA A 15 1.10 1.32 -3.84
N TRP A 16 0.82 2.19 -2.87
CA TRP A 16 -0.49 2.28 -2.21
C TRP A 16 -1.60 2.69 -3.17
N THR A 17 -1.32 3.65 -4.05
CA THR A 17 -2.26 4.10 -5.08
C THR A 17 -2.51 2.98 -6.09
N LEU A 18 -1.48 2.26 -6.53
CA LEU A 18 -1.62 1.08 -7.39
C LEU A 18 -2.45 -0.02 -6.72
N LEU A 19 -2.23 -0.28 -5.43
CA LEU A 19 -3.02 -1.24 -4.67
C LEU A 19 -4.49 -0.82 -4.55
N ALA A 20 -4.76 0.44 -4.19
CA ALA A 20 -6.12 0.96 -4.04
C ALA A 20 -6.87 0.98 -5.38
N TRP A 21 -6.20 1.42 -6.45
CA TRP A 21 -6.79 1.45 -7.79
C TRP A 21 -6.90 0.07 -8.41
N GLY A 22 -5.91 -0.80 -8.22
CA GLY A 22 -5.96 -2.20 -8.61
C GLY A 22 -7.13 -2.91 -7.94
N LEU A 23 -7.28 -2.73 -6.63
CA LEU A 23 -8.44 -3.20 -5.88
C LEU A 23 -9.74 -2.61 -6.45
N SER A 24 -9.79 -1.31 -6.80
CA SER A 24 -10.97 -0.69 -7.43
C SER A 24 -11.33 -1.25 -8.82
N VAL A 25 -10.33 -1.69 -9.59
CA VAL A 25 -10.52 -2.33 -10.90
C VAL A 25 -11.03 -3.76 -10.68
N LEU A 26 -10.47 -4.48 -9.71
CA LEU A 26 -10.94 -5.80 -9.29
C LEU A 26 -12.40 -5.76 -8.80
N LEU A 27 -12.77 -4.71 -8.05
CA LEU A 27 -14.13 -4.48 -7.56
C LEU A 27 -15.12 -4.01 -8.62
N ARG A 28 -14.65 -3.41 -9.71
CA ARG A 28 -15.47 -3.04 -10.87
C ARG A 28 -15.56 -4.15 -11.92
N GLY A 29 -14.59 -5.06 -11.95
CA GLY A 29 -14.60 -6.27 -12.76
C GLY A 29 -15.59 -7.30 -12.20
N ASP A 30 -16.25 -8.02 -13.09
CA ASP A 30 -17.23 -9.05 -12.74
C ASP A 30 -16.59 -10.15 -11.88
N ALA A 31 -17.21 -10.53 -10.76
CA ALA A 31 -16.68 -11.51 -9.80
C ALA A 31 -16.35 -12.87 -10.44
N ALA A 32 -16.83 -13.14 -11.66
CA ALA A 32 -16.44 -14.29 -12.48
C ALA A 32 -14.92 -14.47 -12.68
N TRP A 33 -14.09 -13.41 -12.57
CA TRP A 33 -12.63 -13.56 -12.65
C TRP A 33 -12.05 -14.27 -11.42
N ILE A 34 -12.70 -14.17 -10.24
CA ILE A 34 -12.31 -14.86 -9.01
C ILE A 34 -12.49 -16.38 -9.17
N ASP A 35 -13.63 -16.80 -9.70
CA ASP A 35 -13.90 -18.23 -9.98
C ASP A 35 -12.90 -18.81 -10.98
N THR A 36 -12.47 -17.99 -11.95
CA THR A 36 -11.46 -18.38 -12.94
C THR A 36 -10.09 -18.58 -12.30
N LEU A 37 -9.67 -17.66 -11.42
CA LEU A 37 -8.42 -17.79 -10.67
C LEU A 37 -8.43 -18.95 -9.70
N GLN A 38 -9.55 -19.17 -9.00
CA GLN A 38 -9.72 -20.31 -8.13
C GLN A 38 -9.53 -21.60 -8.92
N ARG A 39 -10.22 -21.75 -10.05
CA ARG A 39 -10.06 -22.91 -10.93
C ARG A 39 -8.60 -23.10 -11.35
N TRP A 40 -7.93 -22.03 -11.78
CA TRP A 40 -6.53 -22.08 -12.20
C TRP A 40 -5.56 -22.49 -11.09
N PHE A 41 -5.76 -21.98 -9.86
CA PHE A 41 -4.92 -22.33 -8.70
C PHE A 41 -5.17 -23.73 -8.16
N PHE A 42 -6.42 -24.18 -8.15
CA PHE A 42 -6.80 -25.50 -7.64
C PHE A 42 -6.54 -26.62 -8.65
N GLU A 43 -6.50 -26.32 -9.95
CA GLU A 43 -6.12 -27.26 -11.01
C GLU A 43 -4.61 -27.22 -11.35
N ALA A 44 -3.83 -26.34 -10.70
CA ALA A 44 -2.41 -26.20 -11.00
C ALA A 44 -1.60 -27.45 -10.58
N PRO A 45 -0.66 -27.92 -11.41
CA PRO A 45 0.17 -29.09 -11.10
C PRO A 45 1.12 -28.86 -9.91
N TRP A 46 1.40 -27.61 -9.55
CA TRP A 46 2.28 -27.25 -8.43
C TRP A 46 1.55 -27.23 -7.08
N ARG A 47 0.23 -27.50 -7.06
CA ARG A 47 -0.60 -27.45 -5.86
C ARG A 47 -0.09 -28.39 -4.77
N GLU A 48 0.30 -29.60 -5.14
CA GLU A 48 0.85 -30.59 -4.20
C GLU A 48 2.20 -30.16 -3.63
N THR A 49 3.04 -29.51 -4.45
CA THR A 49 4.33 -28.95 -4.00
C THR A 49 4.13 -27.82 -3.00
N LEU A 50 3.13 -26.96 -3.23
CA LEU A 50 2.75 -25.88 -2.32
C LEU A 50 2.13 -26.41 -1.02
N GLU A 51 1.31 -27.46 -1.09
CA GLU A 51 0.70 -28.08 0.09
C GLU A 51 1.75 -28.77 0.97
N ALA A 52 2.79 -29.36 0.36
CA ALA A 52 3.93 -29.89 1.08
C ALA A 52 4.78 -28.80 1.76
N TRP A 53 4.86 -27.61 1.16
CA TRP A 53 5.60 -26.47 1.73
C TRP A 53 4.82 -25.74 2.83
N ILE A 54 3.52 -25.54 2.63
CA ILE A 54 2.65 -24.78 3.55
C ILE A 54 1.35 -25.57 3.73
N PRO A 55 1.27 -26.46 4.73
CA PRO A 55 0.07 -27.24 4.97
C PRO A 55 -1.13 -26.33 5.28
N GLY A 56 -2.25 -26.52 4.60
CA GLY A 56 -3.47 -25.74 4.79
C GLY A 56 -3.52 -24.40 4.03
N TRP A 57 -2.53 -24.12 3.16
CA TRP A 57 -2.56 -22.90 2.33
C TRP A 57 -3.81 -22.84 1.45
N SER A 58 -4.25 -23.98 0.91
CA SER A 58 -5.39 -24.06 0.02
C SER A 58 -6.69 -23.66 0.73
N MET A 59 -6.88 -24.15 1.95
CA MET A 59 -8.02 -23.79 2.80
C MET A 59 -8.00 -22.30 3.20
N THR A 60 -6.81 -21.76 3.49
CA THR A 60 -6.61 -20.34 3.82
C THR A 60 -6.92 -19.45 2.62
N LEU A 61 -6.43 -19.81 1.43
CA LEU A 61 -6.69 -19.11 0.18
C LEU A 61 -8.19 -19.13 -0.13
N GLN A 62 -8.85 -20.27 0.05
CA GLN A 62 -10.28 -20.44 -0.20
C GLN A 62 -11.12 -19.56 0.74
N ALA A 63 -10.79 -19.53 2.03
CA ALA A 63 -11.44 -18.65 2.99
C ALA A 63 -11.23 -17.16 2.65
N LEU A 64 -10.04 -16.81 2.14
CA LEU A 64 -9.72 -15.45 1.72
C LEU A 64 -10.53 -15.04 0.47
N LEU A 65 -10.67 -15.96 -0.50
CA LEU A 65 -11.45 -15.74 -1.72
C LEU A 65 -12.96 -15.65 -1.41
N ASP A 66 -13.50 -16.50 -0.54
CA ASP A 66 -14.89 -16.43 -0.09
C ASP A 66 -15.18 -15.13 0.66
N ALA A 67 -14.27 -14.70 1.55
CA ALA A 67 -14.38 -13.43 2.24
C ALA A 67 -14.34 -12.25 1.26
N LEU A 68 -13.46 -12.33 0.26
CA LEU A 68 -13.36 -11.31 -0.78
C LEU A 68 -14.63 -11.26 -1.65
N GLN A 69 -15.17 -12.41 -2.07
CA GLN A 69 -16.40 -12.49 -2.86
C GLN A 69 -17.62 -11.97 -2.08
N THR A 70 -17.71 -12.33 -0.79
CA THR A 70 -18.74 -11.81 0.12
C THR A 70 -18.62 -10.30 0.27
N LEU A 71 -17.40 -9.78 0.44
CA LEU A 71 -17.12 -8.35 0.46
C LEU A 71 -17.52 -7.68 -0.85
N LEU A 72 -17.17 -8.24 -2.01
CA LEU A 72 -17.53 -7.67 -3.32
C LEU A 72 -19.04 -7.61 -3.54
N VAL A 73 -19.78 -8.68 -3.20
CA VAL A 73 -21.25 -8.72 -3.27
C VAL A 73 -21.85 -7.66 -2.35
N TRP A 74 -21.31 -7.51 -1.14
CA TRP A 74 -21.74 -6.47 -0.19
C TRP A 74 -21.38 -5.06 -0.66
N LEU A 75 -20.23 -4.88 -1.33
CA LEU A 75 -19.72 -3.60 -1.83
C LEU A 75 -20.36 -3.14 -3.16
N GLY A 76 -21.08 -4.01 -3.88
CA GLY A 76 -21.71 -3.69 -5.17
C GLY A 76 -22.62 -2.45 -5.17
N GLY A 77 -23.11 -2.02 -3.99
CA GLY A 77 -23.87 -0.77 -3.83
C GLY A 77 -23.08 0.46 -3.35
N ALA A 78 -21.88 0.30 -2.78
CA ALA A 78 -21.11 1.37 -2.10
C ALA A 78 -19.69 1.58 -2.67
N ALA A 79 -19.34 0.85 -3.74
CA ALA A 79 -17.99 0.75 -4.30
C ALA A 79 -17.25 2.09 -4.54
N PRO A 80 -17.88 3.19 -5.03
CA PRO A 80 -17.14 4.43 -5.25
C PRO A 80 -16.68 5.09 -3.95
N TRP A 81 -17.53 5.12 -2.92
CA TRP A 81 -17.25 5.82 -1.67
C TRP A 81 -16.21 5.09 -0.83
N LEU A 82 -16.25 3.76 -0.80
CA LEU A 82 -15.29 2.96 -0.03
C LEU A 82 -13.87 3.06 -0.59
N VAL A 83 -13.70 3.19 -1.91
CA VAL A 83 -12.39 3.42 -2.53
C VAL A 83 -11.83 4.78 -2.13
N TRP A 84 -12.66 5.83 -2.14
CA TRP A 84 -12.22 7.16 -1.69
C TRP A 84 -11.88 7.20 -0.20
N ILE A 85 -12.66 6.53 0.64
CA ILE A 85 -12.41 6.45 2.09
C ILE A 85 -11.12 5.65 2.36
N ALA A 86 -10.96 4.47 1.77
CA ALA A 86 -9.78 3.63 1.95
C ALA A 86 -8.51 4.29 1.40
N TRP A 87 -8.61 4.95 0.23
CA TRP A 87 -7.50 5.72 -0.33
C TRP A 87 -7.13 6.89 0.59
N GLY A 88 -8.12 7.67 1.05
CA GLY A 88 -7.92 8.77 1.98
C GLY A 88 -7.28 8.32 3.30
N LEU A 89 -7.72 7.17 3.83
CA LEU A 89 -7.21 6.62 5.09
C LEU A 89 -5.73 6.26 5.02
N GLY A 90 -5.21 5.84 3.86
CA GLY A 90 -3.80 5.53 3.68
C GLY A 90 -2.96 6.71 3.17
N ALA A 91 -3.52 7.55 2.29
CA ALA A 91 -2.80 8.69 1.72
C ALA A 91 -2.56 9.81 2.74
N LEU A 92 -3.55 10.11 3.59
CA LEU A 92 -3.45 11.17 4.60
C LEU A 92 -2.31 10.93 5.62
N PRO A 93 -2.18 9.76 6.27
CA PRO A 93 -1.08 9.53 7.19
C PRO A 93 0.28 9.46 6.49
N LEU A 94 0.37 8.92 5.26
CA LEU A 94 1.63 8.89 4.50
C LEU A 94 2.11 10.31 4.14
N LEU A 95 1.20 11.16 3.64
CA LEU A 95 1.50 12.56 3.35
C LEU A 95 1.79 13.36 4.63
N GLY A 96 1.03 13.10 5.71
CA GLY A 96 1.24 13.70 7.02
C GLY A 96 2.62 13.37 7.59
N LEU A 97 3.06 12.11 7.52
CA LEU A 97 4.37 11.69 7.99
C LEU A 97 5.51 12.34 7.18
N GLY A 98 5.35 12.39 5.85
CA GLY A 98 6.31 13.05 4.96
C GLY A 98 6.43 14.55 5.23
N ALA A 99 5.31 15.23 5.39
CA ALA A 99 5.26 16.65 5.75
C ALA A 99 5.88 16.92 7.14
N LEU A 100 5.58 16.08 8.12
CA LEU A 100 6.13 16.18 9.48
C LEU A 100 7.66 16.03 9.46
N LEU A 101 8.18 15.00 8.79
CA LEU A 101 9.61 14.78 8.64
C LEU A 101 10.30 15.93 7.89
N HIS A 102 9.65 16.49 6.86
CA HIS A 102 10.17 17.65 6.15
C HIS A 102 10.31 18.88 7.08
N VAL A 103 9.28 19.17 7.88
CA VAL A 103 9.31 20.27 8.86
C VAL A 103 10.43 20.07 9.89
N ILE A 104 10.57 18.86 10.44
CA ILE A 104 11.63 18.52 11.39
C ILE A 104 13.02 18.75 10.76
N VAL A 105 13.25 18.30 9.53
CA VAL A 105 14.55 18.49 8.86
C VAL A 105 14.84 19.96 8.59
N VAL A 106 13.83 20.74 8.18
CA VAL A 106 13.99 22.19 7.95
C VAL A 106 14.33 22.91 9.25
N LEU A 107 13.66 22.58 10.36
CA LEU A 107 13.95 23.15 11.68
C LEU A 107 15.38 22.81 12.12
N VAL A 108 15.79 21.54 12.03
CA VAL A 108 17.15 21.11 12.38
C VAL A 108 18.21 21.78 11.49
N ARG A 109 17.93 21.97 10.20
CA ARG A 109 18.83 22.70 9.29
C ARG A 109 18.95 24.17 9.66
N ARG A 110 17.85 24.81 10.03
CA ARG A 110 17.82 26.21 10.45
C ARG A 110 18.64 26.41 11.72
N ASP A 111 18.50 25.53 12.71
CA ASP A 111 19.28 25.61 13.95
C ASP A 111 20.78 25.42 13.71
N ARG A 112 21.15 24.50 12.82
CA ARG A 112 22.57 24.28 12.46
C ARG A 112 23.17 25.43 11.65
N ALA A 113 22.36 26.15 10.87
CA ALA A 113 22.81 27.33 10.12
C ALA A 113 22.90 28.60 10.99
N ALA A 114 22.26 28.61 12.16
CA ALA A 114 22.29 29.73 13.10
C ALA A 114 23.54 29.74 13.99
N VAL A 115 24.35 28.66 13.98
CA VAL A 115 25.64 28.62 14.69
C VAL A 115 26.65 29.45 13.88
N PRO A 116 27.15 30.59 14.40
CA PRO A 116 28.12 31.42 13.69
C PRO A 116 29.44 30.66 13.52
N PRO A 117 30.21 30.90 12.44
CA PRO A 117 31.56 30.35 12.34
C PRO A 117 32.41 30.82 13.53
N PRO A 118 33.29 29.96 14.07
CA PRO A 118 34.13 30.31 15.22
C PRO A 118 34.94 31.59 14.90
N PRO A 119 35.02 32.54 15.85
CA PRO A 119 35.75 33.78 15.63
C PRO A 119 37.24 33.45 15.50
N GLY A 120 37.78 33.59 14.28
CA GLY A 120 39.19 33.31 13.98
C GLY A 120 39.52 33.00 12.53
N ALA A 121 38.54 32.80 11.64
CA ALA A 121 38.79 32.62 10.21
C ALA A 121 38.81 33.95 9.44
N THR A 122 39.70 34.87 9.83
CA THR A 122 40.17 35.97 8.97
C THR A 122 41.67 35.82 8.87
N ARG A 123 42.14 35.41 7.70
CA ARG A 123 43.56 35.38 7.37
C ARG A 123 44.03 36.78 6.99
#